data_AF-A0A0X8K0G7-F1
#
_entry.id   AF-A0A0X8K0G7-F1
#
_cell.length_a   1.000
_cell.length_b   1.000
_cell.length_c   1.000
_cell.angle_alpha   90.00
_cell.angle_beta   90.00
_cell.angle_gamma   90.00
#
_symmetry.space_group_name_H-M   'P 1'
#
loop_
_entity.id
_entity.type
_entity.pdbx_description
1 polymer ?
#
loop_
_entity_poly.entity_id
_entity_poly.type
_entity_poly.pdbx_seq_one_letter_code
_entity_poly.pdbx_strand_id
1 'polypeptide(L)'
;MFAKKPKAKPDIVDKPSTLYHYTSEKGLAGILDTGTLNPSLKANNPKDARYGNGQYFTDIAPGSKSNGQLSREFYATPWKYRQTSHYLEIDTNGLNVIKGREGVYLVPNESSLDITNRIVNYGEN
;
A
#
# COMPACT_ATOMS: atom_id res chain seq x y z
N MET A 1 -28.49 16.22 33.15
CA MET A 1 -28.28 15.16 32.14
C MET A 1 -27.52 15.78 30.97
N PHE A 2 -26.24 15.46 30.79
CA PHE A 2 -25.46 16.03 29.69
C PHE A 2 -25.67 15.18 28.43
N ALA A 3 -26.36 15.74 27.44
CA ALA A 3 -26.46 15.13 26.12
C ALA A 3 -25.05 15.05 25.51
N LYS A 4 -24.59 13.83 25.20
CA LYS A 4 -23.37 13.63 24.42
C LYS A 4 -23.58 14.25 23.04
N LYS A 5 -22.81 15.28 22.69
CA LYS A 5 -22.71 15.74 21.30
C LYS A 5 -22.37 14.53 20.42
N PRO A 6 -23.02 14.36 19.25
CA PRO A 6 -22.59 13.35 18.31
C PRO A 6 -21.12 13.60 17.96
N LYS A 7 -20.31 12.53 18.00
CA LYS A 7 -18.94 12.58 17.51
C LYS A 7 -19.02 13.03 16.04
N ALA A 8 -18.34 14.12 15.69
CA ALA A 8 -18.19 14.52 14.31
C ALA A 8 -17.70 13.30 13.50
N LYS A 9 -18.35 13.03 12.35
CA LYS A 9 -17.80 12.07 11.39
C LYS A 9 -16.38 12.54 11.09
N PRO A 10 -15.34 11.69 11.21
CA PRO A 10 -14.00 12.11 10.85
C PRO A 10 -14.07 12.61 9.40
N ASP A 11 -13.48 13.78 9.16
CA ASP A 11 -13.43 14.39 7.85
C ASP A 11 -13.08 13.32 6.82
N ILE A 12 -13.94 13.13 5.81
CA ILE A 12 -13.63 12.23 4.70
C ILE A 12 -12.51 12.94 3.94
N VAL A 13 -11.28 12.72 4.38
CA VAL A 13 -10.11 12.97 3.55
C VAL A 13 -10.35 12.13 2.31
N ASP A 14 -10.47 12.79 1.16
CA ASP A 14 -10.72 12.15 -0.13
C ASP A 14 -9.54 11.22 -0.43
N LYS A 15 -9.67 9.98 0.01
CA LYS A 15 -8.68 8.92 -0.18
C LYS A 15 -9.19 8.01 -1.30
N PRO A 16 -8.31 7.55 -2.20
CA PRO A 16 -8.72 6.61 -3.24
C PRO A 16 -9.43 5.39 -2.64
N SER A 17 -10.57 5.00 -3.21
CA SER A 17 -11.33 3.83 -2.78
C SER A 17 -10.51 2.55 -2.95
N THR A 18 -9.62 2.52 -3.94
CA THR A 18 -8.66 1.45 -4.17
C THR A 18 -7.25 2.00 -4.29
N LEU A 19 -6.25 1.17 -3.95
CA LEU A 19 -4.83 1.47 -4.13
C LEU A 19 -4.06 0.21 -4.52
N TYR A 20 -2.89 0.40 -5.11
CA TYR A 20 -2.02 -0.66 -5.58
C TYR A 20 -0.85 -0.91 -4.64
N HIS A 21 -0.45 -2.17 -4.50
CA HIS A 21 0.84 -2.57 -3.94
C HIS A 21 1.65 -3.27 -5.03
N TYR A 22 2.83 -2.73 -5.32
CA TYR A 22 3.76 -3.34 -6.28
C TYR A 22 4.73 -4.29 -5.59
N THR A 23 4.99 -5.41 -6.24
CA THR A 23 5.84 -6.48 -5.74
C THR A 23 6.48 -7.26 -6.89
N SER A 24 7.16 -8.36 -6.56
CA SER A 24 7.62 -9.36 -7.54
C SER A 24 6.57 -10.44 -7.76
N GLU A 25 6.71 -11.23 -8.83
CA GLU A 25 5.86 -12.41 -9.09
C GLU A 25 5.75 -13.34 -7.87
N LYS A 26 6.90 -13.71 -7.29
CA LYS A 26 6.96 -14.53 -6.07
C LYS A 26 6.27 -13.85 -4.88
N GLY A 27 6.43 -12.53 -4.77
CA GLY A 27 5.78 -11.75 -3.72
C GLY A 27 4.26 -11.77 -3.86
N LEU A 28 3.75 -11.56 -5.08
CA LEU A 28 2.32 -11.65 -5.37
C LEU A 28 1.79 -13.04 -5.05
N ALA A 29 2.46 -14.10 -5.51
CA ALA A 29 2.04 -15.48 -5.24
C ALA A 29 1.92 -15.77 -3.74
N GLY A 30 2.89 -15.34 -2.92
CA GLY A 30 2.84 -15.52 -1.47
C GLY A 30 1.76 -14.68 -0.79
N ILE A 31 1.48 -13.48 -1.29
CA ILE A 31 0.38 -12.63 -0.79
C ILE A 31 -0.97 -13.28 -1.10
N LEU A 32 -1.16 -13.81 -2.31
CA LEU A 32 -2.40 -14.49 -2.71
C LEU A 32 -2.62 -15.80 -1.95
N ASP A 33 -1.55 -16.55 -1.66
CA ASP A 33 -1.60 -17.79 -0.88
C ASP A 33 -1.97 -17.54 0.58
N THR A 34 -1.37 -16.52 1.21
CA THR A 34 -1.59 -16.23 2.63
C THR A 34 -2.78 -15.32 2.92
N GLY A 35 -3.25 -14.56 1.92
CA GLY A 35 -4.26 -13.52 2.09
C GLY A 35 -3.76 -12.32 2.92
N THR A 36 -2.45 -12.19 3.15
CA THR A 36 -1.89 -11.16 4.04
C THR A 36 -0.77 -10.35 3.40
N LEU A 37 -0.65 -9.09 3.81
CA LEU A 37 0.43 -8.20 3.41
C LEU A 37 1.31 -7.80 4.60
N ASN A 38 2.58 -8.16 4.55
CA ASN A 38 3.54 -7.86 5.60
C ASN A 38 3.93 -6.37 5.63
N PRO A 39 4.20 -5.80 6.82
CA PRO A 39 4.58 -4.41 6.95
C PRO A 39 6.06 -4.21 6.58
N SER A 40 6.37 -3.03 6.04
CA SER A 40 7.73 -2.50 6.06
C SER A 40 8.02 -1.94 7.46
N LEU A 41 9.10 -2.41 8.09
CA LEU A 41 9.50 -2.01 9.45
C LEU A 41 10.80 -1.21 9.41
N LYS A 42 10.82 -0.05 10.08
CA LYS A 42 12.03 0.79 10.26
C LYS A 42 13.16 0.01 10.91
N ALA A 43 12.85 -0.88 11.84
CA ALA A 43 13.84 -1.73 12.51
C ALA A 43 14.60 -2.63 11.51
N ASN A 44 13.95 -3.05 10.42
CA ASN A 44 14.56 -3.90 9.39
C ASN A 44 15.26 -3.06 8.32
N ASN A 45 14.59 -2.01 7.84
CA ASN A 45 15.18 -1.08 6.88
C ASN A 45 14.50 0.30 6.98
N PRO A 46 15.15 1.31 7.58
CA PRO A 46 14.60 2.67 7.69
C PRO A 46 14.28 3.30 6.33
N LYS A 47 14.99 2.92 5.26
CA LYS A 47 14.79 3.48 3.91
C LYS A 47 13.49 3.02 3.25
N ASP A 48 12.99 1.85 3.64
CA ASP A 48 11.75 1.25 3.11
C ASP A 48 10.53 1.66 3.94
N ALA A 49 10.74 2.22 5.14
CA ALA A 49 9.71 2.67 6.07
C ALA A 49 9.78 4.19 6.33
N ARG A 50 10.00 4.98 5.26
CA ARG A 50 10.26 6.44 5.34
C ARG A 50 9.15 7.22 6.07
N TYR A 51 7.91 6.77 5.92
CA TYR A 51 6.73 7.43 6.47
C TYR A 51 6.20 6.74 7.74
N GLY A 52 6.91 5.74 8.26
CA GLY A 52 6.47 4.92 9.38
C GLY A 52 6.45 3.43 9.07
N ASN A 53 6.20 2.63 10.10
CA ASN A 53 5.97 1.19 9.95
C ASN A 53 4.59 0.98 9.31
N GLY A 54 4.49 0.04 8.37
CA GLY A 54 3.19 -0.33 7.79
C GLY A 54 3.26 -0.83 6.36
N GLN A 55 2.07 -1.04 5.80
CA GLN A 55 1.91 -1.45 4.41
C GLN A 55 1.87 -0.23 3.50
N TYR A 56 2.67 -0.26 2.44
CA TYR A 56 2.82 0.84 1.50
C TYR A 56 2.04 0.57 0.22
N PHE A 57 1.34 1.60 -0.25
CA PHE A 57 0.49 1.56 -1.42
C PHE A 57 0.70 2.79 -2.31
N THR A 58 0.15 2.75 -3.52
CA THR A 58 0.24 3.83 -4.51
C THR A 58 -1.05 3.96 -5.31
N ASP A 59 -1.33 5.14 -5.84
CA ASP A 59 -2.38 5.43 -6.81
C ASP A 59 -1.86 5.37 -8.26
N ILE A 60 -0.59 5.00 -8.47
CA ILE A 60 -0.02 4.81 -9.80
C ILE A 60 -0.56 3.52 -10.40
N ALA A 61 -1.48 3.67 -11.35
CA ALA A 61 -2.13 2.57 -12.04
C ALA A 61 -1.13 1.66 -12.79
N PRO A 62 -1.37 0.34 -12.83
CA PRO A 62 -0.58 -0.59 -13.63
C PRO A 62 -0.51 -0.20 -15.11
N GLY A 63 0.63 -0.47 -15.76
CA GLY A 63 0.87 -0.11 -17.16
C GLY A 63 1.09 1.38 -17.44
N SER A 64 0.86 2.27 -16.47
CA SER A 64 1.08 3.72 -16.65
C SER A 64 2.56 4.12 -16.59
N LYS A 65 3.40 3.29 -15.96
CA LYS A 65 4.85 3.46 -15.85
C LYS A 65 5.54 2.11 -16.01
N SER A 66 6.71 2.10 -16.64
CA SER A 66 7.57 0.92 -16.68
C SER A 66 8.06 0.52 -15.29
N ASN A 67 8.42 -0.76 -15.13
CA ASN A 67 8.98 -1.29 -13.88
C ASN A 67 10.22 -0.51 -13.41
N GLY A 68 11.07 -0.05 -14.34
CA GLY A 68 12.23 0.80 -14.00
C GLY A 68 11.84 2.18 -13.46
N GLN A 69 10.78 2.79 -14.00
CA GLN A 69 10.25 4.08 -13.52
C GLN A 69 9.61 3.93 -12.14
N LEU A 70 8.78 2.91 -11.92
CA LEU A 70 8.21 2.59 -10.61
C LEU A 70 9.31 2.33 -9.57
N SER A 71 10.32 1.55 -9.93
CA SER A 71 11.47 1.29 -9.07
C SER A 71 12.17 2.59 -8.66
N ARG A 72 12.35 3.53 -9.60
CA ARG A 72 12.96 4.83 -9.30
C ARG A 72 12.05 5.68 -8.39
N GLU A 73 10.75 5.64 -8.61
CA GLU A 73 9.77 6.33 -7.78
C GLU A 73 9.81 5.83 -6.32
N PHE A 74 9.70 4.51 -6.12
CA PHE A 74 9.56 3.92 -4.79
C PHE A 74 10.89 3.77 -4.05
N TYR A 75 11.95 3.40 -4.75
CA TYR A 75 13.23 3.02 -4.14
C TYR A 75 14.37 4.00 -4.44
N ALA A 76 14.12 5.08 -5.21
CA ALA A 76 15.15 6.01 -5.68
C ALA A 76 16.26 5.35 -6.53
N THR A 77 15.98 4.20 -7.14
CA THR A 77 16.91 3.47 -8.01
C THR A 77 16.15 2.70 -9.10
N PRO A 78 16.63 2.62 -10.35
CA PRO A 78 15.94 1.87 -11.40
C PRO A 78 16.18 0.35 -11.33
N TRP A 79 17.17 -0.11 -10.55
CA TRP A 79 17.63 -1.51 -10.59
C TRP A 79 16.76 -2.50 -9.82
N LYS A 80 15.78 -2.01 -9.03
CA LYS A 80 14.81 -2.84 -8.29
C LYS A 80 13.52 -3.10 -9.10
N TYR A 81 13.56 -2.97 -10.43
CA TYR A 81 12.41 -3.17 -11.32
C TYR A 81 11.71 -4.54 -11.15
N ARG A 82 12.42 -5.58 -10.69
CA ARG A 82 11.82 -6.89 -10.38
C ARG A 82 10.85 -6.86 -9.20
N GLN A 83 10.99 -5.88 -8.30
CA GLN A 83 10.10 -5.67 -7.15
C GLN A 83 8.88 -4.81 -7.50
N THR A 84 8.73 -4.44 -8.77
CA THR A 84 7.59 -3.69 -9.26
C THR A 84 7.03 -4.30 -10.54
N SER A 85 7.34 -5.58 -10.81
CA SER A 85 6.87 -6.26 -12.01
C SER A 85 5.44 -6.74 -11.91
N HIS A 86 4.94 -6.88 -10.68
CA HIS A 86 3.58 -7.33 -10.40
C HIS A 86 2.92 -6.38 -9.43
N TYR A 87 1.59 -6.41 -9.42
CA TYR A 87 0.79 -5.62 -8.50
C TYR A 87 -0.37 -6.44 -7.95
N LEU A 88 -0.90 -5.95 -6.84
CA LEU A 88 -2.27 -6.19 -6.42
C LEU A 88 -2.96 -4.86 -6.13
N GLU A 89 -4.23 -4.77 -6.44
CA GLU A 89 -5.13 -3.68 -6.09
C GLU A 89 -5.99 -4.11 -4.91
N ILE A 90 -6.13 -3.24 -3.92
CA ILE A 90 -6.98 -3.49 -2.75
C ILE A 90 -8.03 -2.41 -2.55
N ASP A 91 -9.18 -2.80 -2.01
CA ASP A 91 -10.17 -1.91 -1.42
C ASP A 91 -9.65 -1.37 -0.08
N THR A 92 -9.54 -0.04 -0.01
CA THR A 92 -9.03 0.66 1.16
C THR A 92 -10.13 1.14 2.10
N ASN A 93 -11.41 0.89 1.80
CA ASN A 93 -12.52 1.30 2.65
C ASN A 93 -12.39 0.74 4.06
N GLY A 94 -12.55 1.62 5.05
CA GLY A 94 -12.34 1.28 6.47
C GLY A 94 -10.88 1.10 6.90
N LEU A 95 -9.89 1.19 6.00
CA LEU A 95 -8.48 1.28 6.38
C LEU A 95 -8.09 2.71 6.74
N ASN A 96 -7.25 2.85 7.76
CA ASN A 96 -6.60 4.11 8.10
C ASN A 96 -5.44 4.37 7.12
N VAL A 97 -5.74 4.99 5.99
CA VAL A 97 -4.74 5.32 4.96
C VAL A 97 -4.22 6.73 5.19
N ILE A 98 -2.90 6.86 5.30
CA ILE A 98 -2.19 8.13 5.43
C ILE A 98 -1.44 8.40 4.13
N LYS A 99 -1.61 9.60 3.56
CA LYS A 99 -0.81 10.04 2.42
C LYS A 99 0.57 10.52 2.90
N GLY A 100 1.65 9.88 2.43
CA GLY A 100 3.02 10.26 2.75
C GLY A 100 3.54 11.35 1.81
N ARG A 101 3.50 11.07 0.51
CA ARG A 101 3.74 12.04 -0.58
C ARG A 101 2.87 11.66 -1.78
N GLU A 102 2.92 12.45 -2.86
CA GLU A 102 2.31 12.05 -4.13
C GLU A 102 2.79 10.65 -4.55
N GLY A 103 1.86 9.79 -4.98
CA GLY A 103 2.18 8.41 -5.34
C GLY A 103 2.47 7.45 -4.18
N VAL A 104 2.46 7.90 -2.91
CA VAL A 104 2.81 7.04 -1.76
C VAL A 104 1.82 7.21 -0.61
N TYR A 105 1.17 6.10 -0.27
CA TYR A 105 0.21 5.96 0.81
C TYR A 105 0.68 4.88 1.78
N LEU A 106 0.28 4.99 3.04
CA LEU A 106 0.66 4.11 4.14
C LEU A 106 -0.59 3.69 4.90
N VAL A 107 -0.72 2.40 5.18
CA VAL A 107 -1.57 1.89 6.26
C VAL A 107 -0.65 1.58 7.44
N PRO A 108 -0.67 2.39 8.52
CA PRO A 108 0.24 2.17 9.66
C PRO A 108 -0.09 0.86 10.36
N ASN A 109 0.90 -0.03 10.44
CA ASN A 109 0.76 -1.32 11.09
C ASN A 109 2.15 -1.91 11.37
N GLU A 110 2.27 -2.74 12.40
CA GLU A 110 3.50 -3.51 12.67
C GLU A 110 3.28 -5.02 12.51
N SER A 111 2.05 -5.43 12.24
CA SER A 111 1.68 -6.82 11.94
C SER A 111 1.26 -6.97 10.47
N SER A 112 1.09 -8.22 10.03
CA SER A 112 0.51 -8.52 8.72
C SER A 112 -0.92 -7.99 8.64
N LEU A 113 -1.27 -7.40 7.48
CA LEU A 113 -2.62 -6.92 7.19
C LEU A 113 -3.38 -8.00 6.43
N ASP A 114 -4.52 -8.45 6.94
CA ASP A 114 -5.44 -9.31 6.19
C ASP A 114 -6.11 -8.50 5.06
N ILE A 115 -5.94 -8.99 3.84
CA ILE A 115 -6.47 -8.38 2.63
C ILE A 115 -7.34 -9.35 1.82
N THR A 116 -7.66 -10.53 2.36
CA THR A 116 -8.38 -11.60 1.65
C THR A 116 -9.67 -11.09 1.00
N ASN A 117 -10.47 -10.35 1.75
CA ASN A 117 -11.75 -9.77 1.29
C ASN A 117 -11.59 -8.35 0.72
N ARG A 118 -10.36 -7.93 0.42
CA ARG A 118 -10.03 -6.59 -0.09
C ARG A 118 -9.39 -6.62 -1.45
N ILE A 119 -8.93 -7.76 -1.95
CA ILE A 119 -8.30 -7.84 -3.28
C ILE A 119 -9.35 -7.53 -4.35
N VAL A 120 -9.09 -6.49 -5.15
CA VAL A 120 -9.94 -6.04 -6.25
C VAL A 120 -9.42 -6.58 -7.58
N ASN A 121 -8.10 -6.53 -7.77
CA ASN A 121 -7.42 -6.97 -8.99
C ASN A 121 -5.95 -7.31 -8.69
N TYR A 122 -5.26 -8.01 -9.60
CA TYR A 122 -3.83 -8.25 -9.54
C TYR A 122 -3.30 -8.69 -10.90
N GLY A 123 -1.99 -8.59 -11.11
CA GLY A 123 -1.36 -9.08 -12.34
C GLY A 123 0.05 -8.56 -12.55
N GLU A 124 0.52 -8.71 -13.78
CA GLU A 124 1.74 -8.08 -14.28
C GLU A 124 1.52 -6.58 -14.54
N ASN A 125 2.57 -5.78 -14.32
CA ASN A 125 2.57 -4.34 -14.61
C ASN A 125 2.97 -4.02 -16.05
#